data_AF-A0AAE8FPF7-F1
#
_entry.id   AF-A0AAE8FPF7-F1
#
_cell.length_a   1.000
_cell.length_b   1.000
_cell.length_c   1.000
_cell.angle_alpha   90.00
_cell.angle_beta   90.00
_cell.angle_gamma   90.00
#
_symmetry.space_group_name_H-M   'P 1'
#
loop_
_entity.id
_entity.type
_entity.pdbx_description
1 polymer ?
#
loop_
_entity_poly.entity_id
_entity_poly.type
_entity_poly.pdbx_seq_one_letter_code
_entity_poly.pdbx_strand_id
1 'polypeptide(L)' 'MKKNLKFKFKRLEKDLTQAELREKSKTSIQTIVDIERGKSIDGLRVGTLKKLAAALDTTVQDLFFSDEE' A
#
# COMPACT_ATOMS: atom_id res chain seq x y z
N MET A 1 1.10 2.01 17.42
CA MET A 1 1.23 2.41 15.99
C MET A 1 -0.15 2.60 15.38
N LYS A 2 -0.37 3.70 14.64
CA LYS A 2 -1.63 3.99 13.95
C LYS A 2 -1.66 3.19 12.64
N LYS A 3 -2.65 2.31 12.43
CA LYS A 3 -2.74 1.46 11.22
C LYS A 3 -2.99 2.32 9.97
N ASN A 4 -2.43 1.93 8.82
CA ASN A 4 -2.82 2.52 7.52
C ASN A 4 -4.08 1.81 7.00
N LEU A 5 -5.23 2.25 7.52
CA LEU A 5 -6.53 1.66 7.17
C LEU A 5 -6.92 1.92 5.71
N LYS A 6 -6.52 3.06 5.14
CA LYS A 6 -6.83 3.43 3.75
C LYS A 6 -6.23 2.42 2.76
N PHE A 7 -4.95 2.12 2.91
CA PHE A 7 -4.28 1.11 2.09
C PHE A 7 -4.92 -0.27 2.23
N LYS A 8 -5.22 -0.68 3.47
CA LYS A 8 -5.86 -1.98 3.73
C LYS A 8 -7.25 -2.07 3.09
N PHE A 9 -8.07 -1.03 3.20
CA PHE A 9 -9.41 -1.01 2.60
C PHE A 9 -9.33 -1.07 1.08
N LYS A 10 -8.46 -0.29 0.44
CA LYS A 10 -8.25 -0.36 -1.02
C LYS A 10 -7.87 -1.76 -1.51
N ARG A 11 -7.05 -2.49 -0.75
CA ARG A 11 -6.73 -3.89 -1.07
C ARG A 11 -7.97 -4.80 -0.97
N LEU A 12 -8.76 -4.65 0.08
CA LEU A 12 -9.97 -5.45 0.28
C LEU A 12 -11.08 -5.11 -0.74
N GLU A 13 -11.19 -3.86 -1.18
CA GLU A 13 -12.09 -3.43 -2.28
C GLU A 13 -11.76 -4.13 -3.61
N LYS A 14 -10.50 -4.53 -3.81
CA LYS A 14 -10.05 -5.30 -4.97
C LYS A 14 -10.12 -6.81 -4.76
N ASP A 15 -10.67 -7.27 -3.63
CA ASP A 15 -10.75 -8.68 -3.22
C ASP A 15 -9.39 -9.40 -3.25
N LEU A 16 -8.33 -8.70 -2.84
CA LEU A 16 -6.97 -9.25 -2.83
C LEU A 16 -6.55 -9.61 -1.40
N THR A 17 -5.97 -10.78 -1.22
CA THR A 17 -5.11 -11.10 -0.08
C THR A 17 -3.79 -10.32 -0.15
N GLN A 18 -3.03 -10.28 0.95
CA GLN A 18 -1.70 -9.66 0.94
C GLN A 18 -0.73 -10.40 0.00
N ALA A 19 -0.86 -11.73 -0.11
CA ALA A 19 -0.06 -12.56 -1.01
C ALA A 19 -0.38 -12.25 -2.48
N GLU A 20 -1.65 -12.14 -2.85
CA GLU A 20 -2.05 -11.78 -4.21
C GLU A 20 -1.64 -10.35 -4.57
N LEU A 21 -1.72 -9.40 -3.63
CA LEU A 21 -1.19 -8.06 -3.85
C LEU A 21 0.33 -8.08 -4.09
N ARG A 22 1.08 -8.92 -3.36
CA ARG A 22 2.52 -9.13 -3.62
C ARG A 22 2.76 -9.60 -5.05
N GLU A 23 2.05 -10.62 -5.51
CA GLU A 23 2.24 -11.17 -6.85
C GLU A 23 1.89 -10.12 -7.92
N LYS A 24 0.80 -9.39 -7.71
CA LYS A 24 0.34 -8.33 -8.63
C LYS A 24 1.29 -7.14 -8.71
N SER A 25 1.77 -6.66 -7.57
CA SER A 25 2.64 -5.47 -7.49
C SER A 25 4.13 -5.78 -7.64
N LYS A 26 4.53 -7.06 -7.55
CA LYS A 26 5.93 -7.52 -7.52
C LYS A 26 6.73 -6.83 -6.40
N THR A 27 6.13 -6.71 -5.22
CA THR A 27 6.76 -6.18 -4.01
C THR A 27 6.89 -7.23 -2.92
N SER A 28 7.69 -6.95 -1.89
CA SER A 28 7.78 -7.85 -0.73
C SER A 28 6.46 -7.91 0.04
N ILE A 29 6.09 -9.11 0.48
CA ILE A 29 4.95 -9.31 1.40
C ILE A 29 5.16 -8.51 2.70
N GLN A 30 6.41 -8.41 3.17
CA GLN A 30 6.75 -7.69 4.39
C GLN A 30 6.45 -6.19 4.25
N THR A 31 6.70 -5.61 3.07
CA THR A 31 6.36 -4.21 2.79
C THR A 31 4.85 -3.97 2.90
N ILE A 32 4.03 -4.87 2.34
CA ILE A 32 2.57 -4.77 2.42
C ILE A 32 2.10 -4.86 3.88
N VAL A 33 2.61 -5.84 4.62
CA VAL A 33 2.29 -6.03 6.05
C VAL A 33 2.68 -4.81 6.89
N ASP A 34 3.88 -4.27 6.64
CA ASP A 34 4.41 -3.13 7.37
C ASP A 34 3.59 -1.85 7.10
N ILE A 35 3.20 -1.61 5.84
CA ILE A 35 2.31 -0.51 5.48
C ILE A 35 0.97 -0.65 6.21
N GLU A 36 0.33 -1.82 6.16
CA GLU A 36 -0.98 -2.02 6.82
C GLU A 36 -0.91 -1.88 8.34
N ARG A 37 0.22 -2.24 8.95
CA ARG A 37 0.50 -2.03 10.37
C ARG A 37 0.83 -0.58 10.71
N GLY A 38 1.05 0.26 9.71
CA GLY A 38 1.33 1.69 9.87
C GLY A 38 2.78 2.01 10.17
N LYS A 39 3.72 1.20 9.65
CA LYS A 39 5.13 1.62 9.62
C LYS A 39 5.30 2.78 8.62
N SER A 40 6.27 3.66 8.89
CA SER A 40 6.62 4.76 7.98
C SER A 40 6.99 4.22 6.60
N ILE A 41 6.62 4.99 5.57
CA ILE A 41 6.94 4.73 4.17
C ILE A 41 8.18 5.50 3.70
N ASP A 42 8.79 6.34 4.54
CA ASP A 42 9.85 7.29 4.14
C ASP A 42 11.11 6.57 3.64
N GLY A 43 11.34 5.33 4.10
CA GLY A 43 12.44 4.48 3.63
C GLY A 43 12.12 3.64 2.38
N LEU A 44 10.89 3.67 1.87
CA LEU A 44 10.49 2.90 0.70
C LEU A 44 10.88 3.61 -0.59
N ARG A 45 11.38 2.85 -1.56
CA ARG A 45 11.63 3.38 -2.90
C ARG A 45 10.33 3.86 -3.52
N VAL A 46 10.35 5.03 -4.15
CA VAL A 46 9.20 5.59 -4.89
C VAL A 46 8.63 4.59 -5.90
N GLY A 47 9.49 3.80 -6.56
CA GLY A 47 9.05 2.73 -7.47
C GLY A 47 8.20 1.64 -6.80
N THR A 48 8.44 1.33 -5.53
CA THR A 48 7.61 0.40 -4.74
C THR A 48 6.24 0.99 -4.49
N LEU A 49 6.17 2.26 -4.08
CA LEU A 49 4.90 2.96 -3.85
C LEU A 49 4.05 3.01 -5.13
N LYS A 50 4.68 3.34 -6.27
CA LYS A 50 4.02 3.37 -7.59
C LYS A 50 3.46 2.01 -8.00
N LYS A 51 4.21 0.93 -7.78
CA LYS A 51 3.76 -0.44 -8.09
C LYS A 51 2.55 -0.85 -7.25
N LEU A 52 2.55 -0.53 -5.96
CA LEU A 52 1.42 -0.81 -5.07
C LEU A 52 0.19 0.00 -5.47
N ALA A 53 0.35 1.29 -5.76
CA ALA A 53 -0.73 2.15 -6.24
C ALA A 53 -1.34 1.62 -7.55
N ALA A 54 -0.51 1.26 -8.52
CA ALA A 54 -0.97 0.67 -9.78
C ALA A 54 -1.69 -0.67 -9.59
N ALA A 55 -1.18 -1.54 -8.70
CA ALA A 55 -1.83 -2.83 -8.41
C ALA A 55 -3.20 -2.68 -7.74
N LEU A 56 -3.40 -1.59 -7.00
CA LEU A 56 -4.66 -1.22 -6.35
C LEU A 56 -5.51 -0.27 -7.18
N ASP A 57 -5.10 0.05 -8.40
CA ASP A 57 -5.83 0.91 -9.35
C ASP A 57 -6.17 2.29 -8.73
N THR A 58 -5.17 2.89 -8.12
CA THR A 58 -5.24 4.22 -7.49
C THR A 58 -3.89 4.92 -7.61
N THR A 59 -3.74 6.11 -7.02
CA THR A 59 -2.52 6.90 -7.03
C THR A 59 -1.73 6.76 -5.72
N VAL A 60 -0.43 7.08 -5.77
CA VAL A 60 0.40 7.15 -4.57
C VAL A 60 -0.11 8.23 -3.62
N GLN A 61 -0.57 9.36 -4.18
CA GLN A 61 -1.19 10.44 -3.41
C GLN A 61 -2.40 9.93 -2.62
N ASP A 62 -3.34 9.26 -3.30
CA ASP A 62 -4.52 8.72 -2.64
C ASP A 62 -4.14 7.69 -1.55
N LEU A 63 -3.21 6.76 -1.80
CA LEU A 63 -2.92 5.72 -0.80
C LEU A 63 -2.19 6.19 0.45
N PHE A 64 -1.34 7.21 0.32
CA PHE A 64 -0.34 7.52 1.35
C PHE A 64 -0.41 8.95 1.87
N PHE A 65 -1.14 9.83 1.18
CA PHE A 65 -1.28 11.23 1.55
C PHE A 65 -2.77 11.56 1.69
N SER A 66 -3.10 12.40 2.66
CA SER A 66 -4.42 13.02 2.76
C SER A 66 -4.32 14.46 2.29
N ASP A 67 -5.42 15.02 1.78
CA ASP A 67 -5.51 16.45 1.47
C ASP A 67 -5.44 17.35 2.73
N GLU A 68 -5.43 16.73 3.92
CA GLU A 68 -5.06 17.37 5.19
C GLU A 68 -3.58 17.07 5.50
N GLU A 69 -2.67 17.74 4.78
CA GLU A 69 -1.36 18.19 5.27
C GLU A 69 -0.92 19.46 4.52
#